data_AF-A0A5S9PD76-F1
#
_entry.id   AF-A0A5S9PD76-F1
#
_cell.length_a   1.000
_cell.length_b   1.000
_cell.length_c   1.000
_cell.angle_alpha   90.00
_cell.angle_beta   90.00
_cell.angle_gamma   90.00
#
_symmetry.space_group_name_H-M   'P 1'
#
loop_
_entity.id
_entity.type
_entity.pdbx_description
1 polymer ?
#
loop_
_entity_poly.entity_id
_entity_poly.type
_entity_poly.pdbx_seq_one_letter_code
_entity_poly.pdbx_strand_id
1 'polypeptide(L)'
;MKFTRAAAMWVSLILGFLVLIVLLIFIAQNTESAEFAFLGWHWSLPLGVAILFAAVAGGLLTVAVGAVRIHQLRRAAKTNLKAGL
;
A
#
# COMPACT_ATOMS: atom_id res chain seq x y z
N MET A 1 6.70 13.65 21.18
CA MET A 1 7.89 12.93 20.66
C MET A 1 8.13 13.34 19.22
N LYS A 2 9.32 13.89 18.89
CA LYS A 2 9.65 14.28 17.51
C LYS A 2 9.85 13.00 16.69
N PHE A 3 8.88 12.64 15.85
CA PHE A 3 9.04 11.56 14.88
C PHE A 3 10.12 11.98 13.87
N THR A 4 11.31 11.41 14.01
CA THR A 4 12.36 11.54 13.00
C THR A 4 11.95 10.75 11.76
N ARG A 5 12.28 11.25 10.57
CA ARG A 5 11.95 10.56 9.30
C ARG A 5 12.50 9.13 9.26
N ALA A 6 13.63 8.90 9.92
CA ALA A 6 14.21 7.58 10.08
C ALA A 6 13.29 6.64 10.89
N ALA A 7 12.73 7.10 12.02
CA ALA A 7 11.82 6.29 12.84
C ALA A 7 10.53 5.93 12.07
N ALA A 8 9.99 6.87 11.29
CA ALA A 8 8.81 6.60 10.45
C ALA A 8 9.10 5.55 9.35
N MET A 9 10.29 5.60 8.74
CA MET A 9 10.71 4.61 7.74
C MET A 9 10.84 3.21 8.35
N TRP A 10 11.50 3.09 9.50
CA TRP A 10 11.65 1.81 10.20
C TRP A 10 10.31 1.17 10.56
N VAL A 11 9.35 1.95 11.07
CA VAL A 11 8.00 1.46 11.37
C VAL A 11 7.27 1.01 10.11
N SER A 12 7.37 1.76 9.00
CA SER A 12 6.75 1.37 7.74
C SER A 12 7.33 0.07 7.16
N LEU A 13 8.63 -0.15 7.34
CA LEU A 13 9.33 -1.34 6.88
C LEU A 13 8.87 -2.58 7.67
N ILE A 14 8.79 -2.46 9.00
CA ILE A 14 8.28 -3.52 9.88
C ILE A 14 6.84 -3.87 9.51
N LEU A 15 5.99 -2.85 9.32
CA LEU A 15 4.59 -3.07 8.95
C LEU A 15 4.48 -3.77 7.58
N GLY A 16 5.29 -3.35 6.60
CA GLY A 16 5.35 -3.97 5.28
C GLY A 16 5.77 -5.44 5.32
N PHE A 17 6.80 -5.77 6.12
CA PHE A 17 7.22 -7.17 6.33
C PHE A 17 6.13 -8.00 7.02
N LEU A 18 5.42 -7.44 8.01
CA LEU A 18 4.33 -8.13 8.69
C LEU A 18 3.20 -8.49 7.72
N VAL A 19 2.82 -7.54 6.88
CA VAL A 19 1.82 -7.73 5.82
C VAL A 19 2.30 -8.79 4.83
N LEU A 20 3.55 -8.71 4.36
CA LEU A 20 4.15 -9.71 3.46
C LEU A 20 4.13 -11.12 4.05
N ILE A 21 4.44 -11.30 5.34
CA ILE A 21 4.43 -12.60 6.00
C ILE A 21 3.03 -13.21 6.02
N VAL A 22 2.02 -12.44 6.43
CA VAL A 22 0.61 -12.90 6.46
C VAL A 22 0.16 -13.33 5.06
N LEU A 23 0.53 -12.53 4.07
CA LEU A 23 0.26 -12.77 2.66
C LEU A 23 0.91 -14.05 2.15
N LEU A 24 2.19 -14.29 2.48
CA LEU A 24 2.89 -15.53 2.12
C LEU A 24 2.26 -16.76 2.78
N ILE A 25 1.89 -16.67 4.06
CA ILE A 25 1.16 -17.75 4.76
C ILE A 25 -0.15 -18.05 4.04
N PHE A 26 -0.89 -17.00 3.67
CA PHE A 26 -2.16 -17.14 2.97
C PHE A 26 -2.00 -17.81 1.60
N ILE A 27 -1.00 -17.42 0.79
CA ILE A 27 -0.66 -18.10 -0.48
C ILE A 27 -0.31 -19.57 -0.22
N ALA A 28 0.59 -19.83 0.73
CA ALA A 28 1.12 -21.15 1.00
C ALA A 28 0.04 -22.12 1.49
N GLN A 29 -0.96 -21.61 2.22
CA GLN A 29 -2.09 -22.38 2.71
C GLN A 29 -3.22 -22.52 1.69
N ASN A 30 -3.38 -21.56 0.77
CA ASN A 30 -4.49 -21.51 -0.19
C ASN A 30 -3.97 -21.65 -1.62
N THR A 31 -3.28 -22.74 -1.91
CA THR A 31 -2.80 -23.10 -3.25
C THR A 31 -3.88 -23.71 -4.14
N GLU A 32 -5.00 -24.15 -3.55
CA GLU A 32 -6.15 -24.62 -4.32
C GLU A 32 -6.81 -23.45 -5.07
N SER A 33 -7.13 -23.70 -6.33
CA SER A 33 -7.70 -22.68 -7.23
C SER A 33 -9.17 -22.46 -6.86
N ALA A 34 -9.52 -21.21 -6.51
CA ALA A 34 -10.91 -20.83 -6.31
C ALA A 34 -11.48 -20.32 -7.64
N GLU A 35 -12.68 -20.76 -8.00
CA GLU A 35 -13.39 -20.19 -9.14
C GLU A 35 -14.00 -18.84 -8.74
N PHE A 36 -13.69 -17.80 -9.51
CA PHE A 36 -14.28 -16.48 -9.36
C PHE A 36 -15.12 -16.15 -10.60
N ALA A 37 -16.29 -15.55 -10.36
CA ALA A 37 -17.14 -14.99 -11.40
C ALA A 37 -17.37 -13.50 -11.11
N PHE A 38 -17.02 -12.62 -12.06
CA PHE A 38 -17.26 -11.19 -11.96
C PHE A 38 -17.76 -10.64 -13.30
N LEU A 39 -18.93 -9.98 -13.30
CA LEU A 39 -19.54 -9.40 -14.51
C LEU A 39 -19.67 -10.37 -15.70
N GLY A 40 -19.91 -11.66 -15.44
CA GLY A 40 -20.01 -12.72 -16.46
C GLY A 40 -18.68 -13.33 -16.91
N TRP A 41 -17.55 -12.77 -16.46
CA TRP A 41 -16.22 -13.33 -16.69
C TRP A 41 -15.92 -14.39 -15.62
N HIS A 42 -15.52 -15.59 -16.07
CA HIS A 42 -15.10 -16.69 -15.21
C HIS A 42 -13.59 -16.85 -15.30
N TRP A 43 -12.93 -16.95 -14.15
CA TRP A 43 -11.50 -17.14 -14.04
C TRP A 43 -11.20 -17.92 -12.77
N SER A 44 -10.23 -18.83 -12.84
CA SER A 44 -9.73 -19.55 -11.67
C SER A 44 -8.40 -18.95 -11.27
N LEU A 45 -8.33 -18.49 -10.02
CA LEU A 45 -7.11 -18.02 -9.41
C LEU A 45 -7.12 -18.51 -7.97
N PRO A 46 -5.99 -18.93 -7.38
CA PRO A 46 -5.97 -19.22 -5.96
C PRO A 46 -6.47 -17.98 -5.18
N LEU A 47 -7.44 -18.17 -4.27
CA LEU A 47 -8.03 -17.09 -3.46
C LEU A 47 -6.94 -16.26 -2.77
N GLY A 48 -5.87 -16.97 -2.36
CA GLY A 48 -4.51 -16.49 -2.14
C GLY A 48 -4.18 -15.21 -2.89
N VAL A 49 -3.90 -15.40 -4.18
CA VAL A 49 -3.39 -14.43 -5.16
C VAL A 49 -4.32 -13.22 -5.30
N ALA A 50 -5.64 -13.45 -5.33
CA ALA A 50 -6.63 -12.39 -5.51
C ALA A 50 -6.62 -11.37 -4.35
N ILE A 51 -6.55 -11.86 -3.11
CA ILE A 51 -6.53 -10.99 -1.92
C ILE A 51 -5.20 -10.24 -1.80
N LEU A 52 -4.06 -10.83 -2.20
CA LEU A 52 -2.80 -10.08 -2.29
C LEU A 52 -2.88 -8.95 -3.30
N PHE A 53 -3.42 -9.23 -4.48
CA PHE A 53 -3.50 -8.25 -5.53
C PHE A 53 -4.36 -7.06 -5.09
N ALA A 54 -5.49 -7.34 -4.42
CA ALA A 54 -6.33 -6.31 -3.81
C ALA A 54 -5.59 -5.51 -2.73
N ALA A 55 -4.84 -6.17 -1.84
CA ALA A 55 -4.06 -5.51 -0.80
C ALA A 55 -2.95 -4.60 -1.38
N VAL A 56 -2.22 -5.08 -2.40
CA VAL A 56 -1.18 -4.30 -3.09
C VAL A 56 -1.80 -3.12 -3.82
N ALA A 57 -2.92 -3.31 -4.53
CA ALA A 57 -3.61 -2.22 -5.20
C ALA A 57 -4.07 -1.13 -4.21
N GLY A 58 -4.69 -1.51 -3.09
CA GLY A 58 -5.07 -0.58 -2.02
C GLY A 58 -3.89 0.14 -1.38
N GLY A 59 -2.78 -0.58 -1.16
CA GLY A 59 -1.52 -0.01 -0.67
C GLY A 59 -0.92 1.02 -1.63
N LEU A 60 -0.85 0.69 -2.93
CA LEU A 60 -0.37 1.59 -3.97
C LEU A 60 -1.22 2.87 -4.06
N LEU A 61 -2.55 2.75 -4.00
CA LEU A 61 -3.46 3.90 -3.98
C LEU A 61 -3.18 4.80 -2.77
N THR A 62 -3.03 4.20 -1.58
CA THR A 62 -2.76 4.94 -0.34
C THR A 62 -1.43 5.69 -0.42
N VAL A 63 -0.37 5.02 -0.93
CA VAL A 63 0.95 5.63 -1.13
C VAL A 63 0.89 6.76 -2.16
N ALA A 64 0.17 6.57 -3.27
CA ALA A 64 0.02 7.59 -4.30
C ALA A 64 -0.66 8.86 -3.73
N VAL A 65 -1.77 8.70 -3.01
CA VAL A 65 -2.46 9.82 -2.35
C VAL A 65 -1.56 10.50 -1.31
N GLY A 66 -0.84 9.72 -0.50
CA GLY A 66 0.13 10.23 0.47
C GLY A 66 1.25 11.04 -0.18
N ALA A 67 1.81 10.54 -1.29
CA ALA A 67 2.86 11.21 -2.04
C ALA A 67 2.38 12.54 -2.64
N VAL A 68 1.16 12.56 -3.22
CA VAL A 68 0.53 13.78 -3.71
C VAL A 68 0.39 14.81 -2.60
N ARG A 69 -0.12 14.41 -1.42
CA ARG A 69 -0.25 15.30 -0.26
C ARG A 69 1.09 15.87 0.19
N ILE A 70 2.15 15.05 0.26
CA ILE A 70 3.50 15.51 0.63
C ILE A 70 4.05 16.49 -0.41
N HIS A 71 3.82 16.23 -1.70
CA HIS A 71 4.24 17.13 -2.77
C HIS A 71 3.49 18.48 -2.71
N GLN A 72 2.18 18.46 -2.45
CA GLN A 72 1.37 19.67 -2.24
C GLN A 72 1.90 20.49 -1.05
N LEU A 73 2.15 19.84 0.09
CA LEU A 73 2.71 20.51 1.28
C LEU A 73 4.07 21.13 1.00
N ARG A 74 4.94 20.45 0.24
CA ARG A 74 6.25 20.99 -0.16
C ARG A 74 6.12 22.20 -1.08
N ARG A 75 5.16 22.20 -2.01
CA ARG A 75 4.91 23.37 -2.88
C ARG A 75 4.35 24.55 -2.08
N ALA A 76 3.34 24.32 -1.24
CA ALA A 76 2.74 25.35 -0.41
C ALA A 76 3.77 26.00 0.53
N ALA A 77 4.64 25.19 1.17
CA ALA A 77 5.72 25.72 2.00
C ALA A 77 6.68 26.64 1.23
N LYS A 78 7.05 26.27 -0.01
CA LYS A 78 7.91 27.12 -0.86
C LYS A 78 7.24 28.42 -1.29
N THR A 79 5.93 28.39 -1.58
CA THR A 79 5.17 29.60 -1.94
C THR A 79 5.02 30.54 -0.76
N ASN A 80 4.67 30.02 0.43
CA ASN A 80 4.55 30.82 1.65
C ASN A 80 5.88 31.46 2.08
N LEU A 81 7.01 30.76 1.90
CA LEU A 81 8.35 31.32 2.11
C LEU A 81 8.68 32.49 1.17
N LYS A 82 8.16 32.48 -0.06
CA LYS A 82 8.33 33.60 -1.01
C LYS A 82 7.39 34.78 -0.77
N ALA A 83 6.23 34.54 -0.15
CA ALA A 83 5.25 35.58 0.14
C ALA A 83 5.53 36.32 1.48
N GLY A 84 6.40 35.77 2.33
CA GLY A 84 6.87 36.38 3.59
C GLY A 84 8.23 37.08 3.50
N LEU A 85 8.81 37.18 2.29
CA LEU A 85 9.96 38.02 1.93
C LEU A 85 9.45 39.18 1.08
#